data_AF-A0A7X7EB81-F1
#
_entry.id   AF-A0A7X7EB81-F1
#
_cell.length_a   1.000
_cell.length_b   1.000
_cell.length_c   1.000
_cell.angle_alpha   90.00
_cell.angle_beta   90.00
_cell.angle_gamma   90.00
#
_symmetry.space_group_name_H-M   'P 1'
#
loop_
_entity.id
_entity.type
_entity.pdbx_description
1 polymer ?
#
loop_
_entity_poly.entity_id
_entity_poly.type
_entity_poly.pdbx_seq_one_letter_code
_entity_poly.pdbx_strand_id
1 'polypeptide(L)'
;MNNEIRLDAINEAIGEVATDIAQAYAEFGDLISIYLGQTSSTLQLRLFRPLALETSLYLCFLLSKVDSQLAALVSDDAKAYATELGRQAETFVKESLLAYEHSQDALALFIQRCQDVVGGDALWLSTQRQDAQPRFSINDKGYVAIHKGAQRLESLMNIL
;
A
#
# COMPACT_ATOMS: atom_id res chain seq x y z
N MET A 1 -14.14 21.71 9.72
CA MET A 1 -13.86 20.29 10.01
C MET A 1 -12.49 20.27 10.67
N ASN A 2 -12.35 19.75 11.89
CA ASN A 2 -11.04 19.73 12.58
C ASN A 2 -10.07 18.82 11.81
N ASN A 3 -8.80 19.20 11.75
CA ASN A 3 -7.75 18.40 11.10
C ASN A 3 -7.64 16.99 11.69
N GLU A 4 -7.99 16.81 12.97
CA GLU A 4 -8.07 15.50 13.63
C GLU A 4 -9.06 14.55 12.97
N ILE A 5 -10.28 14.99 12.67
CA ILE A 5 -11.31 14.15 12.02
C ILE A 5 -10.88 13.77 10.60
N ARG A 6 -10.17 14.68 9.92
CA ARG A 6 -9.63 14.43 8.58
C ARG A 6 -8.48 13.42 8.62
N LEU A 7 -7.62 13.51 9.63
CA LEU A 7 -6.50 12.60 9.85
C LEU A 7 -7.00 11.18 10.21
N ASP A 8 -8.01 11.07 11.05
CA ASP A 8 -8.63 9.79 11.40
C ASP A 8 -9.20 9.09 10.17
N ALA A 9 -9.94 9.82 9.32
CA ALA A 9 -10.48 9.29 8.08
C ALA A 9 -9.39 8.87 7.07
N ILE A 10 -8.27 9.62 7.04
CA ILE A 10 -7.09 9.28 6.24
C ILE A 10 -6.45 7.98 6.74
N ASN A 11 -6.24 7.85 8.05
CA ASN A 11 -5.59 6.69 8.65
C ASN A 11 -6.47 5.43 8.52
N GLU A 12 -7.78 5.58 8.65
CA GLU A 12 -8.75 4.52 8.36
C GLU A 12 -8.64 4.06 6.90
N ALA A 13 -8.63 5.00 5.95
CA ALA A 13 -8.51 4.69 4.52
C ALA A 13 -7.17 4.00 4.18
N ILE A 14 -6.04 4.43 4.77
CA ILE A 14 -4.75 3.75 4.62
C ILE A 14 -4.85 2.31 5.11
N GLY A 15 -5.42 2.10 6.31
CA GLY A 15 -5.58 0.79 6.91
C GLY A 15 -6.46 -0.15 6.09
N GLU A 16 -7.60 0.34 5.62
CA GLU A 16 -8.52 -0.42 4.75
C GLU A 16 -7.84 -0.79 3.44
N VAL A 17 -7.19 0.15 2.75
CA VAL A 17 -6.51 -0.11 1.47
C VAL A 17 -5.38 -1.12 1.64
N ALA A 18 -4.55 -0.95 2.67
CA ALA A 18 -3.47 -1.91 2.97
C ALA A 18 -4.02 -3.31 3.29
N THR A 19 -5.15 -3.37 3.99
CA THR A 19 -5.83 -4.64 4.32
C THR A 19 -6.40 -5.31 3.07
N ASP A 20 -7.09 -4.56 2.21
CA ASP A 20 -7.68 -5.06 0.97
C ASP A 20 -6.59 -5.60 0.03
N ILE A 21 -5.46 -4.89 -0.10
CA ILE A 21 -4.33 -5.35 -0.90
C ILE A 21 -3.70 -6.61 -0.29
N ALA A 22 -3.44 -6.61 1.02
CA ALA A 22 -2.87 -7.75 1.72
C ALA A 22 -3.76 -8.99 1.63
N GLN A 23 -5.09 -8.82 1.73
CA GLN A 23 -6.07 -9.89 1.59
C GLN A 23 -6.11 -10.42 0.15
N ALA A 24 -6.13 -9.53 -0.85
CA ALA A 24 -6.16 -9.93 -2.25
C ALA A 24 -4.94 -10.80 -2.63
N TYR A 25 -3.77 -10.50 -2.06
CA TYR A 25 -2.59 -11.35 -2.19
C TYR A 25 -2.65 -12.59 -1.30
N ALA A 26 -3.14 -12.53 -0.07
CA ALA A 26 -3.29 -13.71 0.79
C ALA A 26 -4.27 -14.77 0.24
N GLU A 27 -5.27 -14.35 -0.53
CA GLU A 27 -6.20 -15.24 -1.24
C GLU A 27 -5.65 -15.78 -2.57
N PHE A 28 -4.62 -15.14 -3.12
CA PHE A 28 -3.99 -15.56 -4.35
C PHE A 28 -3.00 -16.68 -4.01
N GLY A 29 -3.14 -17.85 -4.64
CA GLY A 29 -2.12 -18.89 -4.57
C GLY A 29 -2.58 -20.29 -4.22
N ASP A 30 -3.78 -20.49 -3.66
CA ASP A 30 -4.13 -21.86 -3.30
C ASP A 30 -5.63 -22.15 -3.36
N LEU A 31 -6.06 -22.68 -4.51
CA LEU A 31 -7.38 -23.29 -4.67
C LEU A 31 -7.65 -24.35 -3.60
N ILE A 32 -6.61 -25.01 -3.06
CA ILE A 32 -6.73 -26.01 -1.98
C ILE A 32 -6.87 -25.32 -0.62
N SER A 33 -6.12 -24.26 -0.33
CA SER A 33 -6.31 -23.46 0.90
C SER A 33 -7.65 -22.72 0.93
N ILE A 34 -8.14 -22.22 -0.21
CA ILE A 34 -9.49 -21.67 -0.34
C ILE A 34 -10.54 -22.74 -0.05
N TYR A 35 -10.33 -23.97 -0.55
CA TYR A 35 -11.23 -25.11 -0.28
C TYR A 35 -11.21 -25.57 1.20
N LEU A 36 -10.08 -25.35 1.89
CA LEU A 36 -9.88 -25.68 3.30
C LEU A 36 -10.15 -24.48 4.25
N GLY A 37 -10.55 -23.32 3.72
CA GLY A 37 -10.79 -22.11 4.51
C GLY A 37 -9.53 -21.51 5.17
N GLN A 38 -8.34 -21.87 4.70
CA GLN A 38 -7.07 -21.38 5.23
C GLN A 38 -6.64 -20.13 4.48
N THR A 39 -7.09 -18.95 4.93
CA THR A 39 -6.38 -17.72 4.60
C THR A 39 -5.08 -17.70 5.40
N SER A 40 -3.94 -17.45 4.74
CA SER A 40 -2.68 -17.25 5.47
C SER A 40 -2.73 -15.89 6.17
N SER A 41 -3.37 -15.84 7.34
CA SER A 41 -3.40 -14.66 8.21
C SER A 41 -1.99 -14.17 8.55
N THR A 42 -1.01 -15.07 8.54
CA THR A 42 0.42 -14.75 8.67
C THR A 42 0.96 -13.94 7.48
N LEU A 43 0.60 -14.27 6.24
CA LEU A 43 1.00 -13.49 5.07
C LEU A 43 0.33 -12.11 5.09
N GLN A 44 -0.98 -12.06 5.40
CA GLN A 44 -1.73 -10.81 5.48
C GLN A 44 -1.12 -9.84 6.51
N LEU A 45 -0.82 -10.31 7.72
CA LEU A 45 -0.20 -9.48 8.77
C LEU A 45 1.21 -9.02 8.41
N ARG A 46 1.99 -9.84 7.71
CA ARG A 46 3.35 -9.48 7.26
C ARG A 46 3.33 -8.45 6.14
N LEU A 47 2.39 -8.57 5.20
CA LEU A 47 2.24 -7.65 4.07
C LEU A 47 1.58 -6.33 4.48
N PHE A 48 0.76 -6.32 5.54
CA PHE A 48 0.05 -5.12 5.98
C PHE A 48 0.99 -3.94 6.25
N ARG A 49 2.03 -4.12 7.08
CA ARG A 49 2.96 -3.04 7.46
C ARG A 49 3.68 -2.40 6.27
N PRO A 50 4.32 -3.17 5.36
CA PRO A 50 4.98 -2.59 4.21
C PRO A 50 4.00 -2.04 3.16
N LEU A 51 2.80 -2.60 3.02
CA LEU A 51 1.77 -2.02 2.15
C LEU A 51 1.18 -0.73 2.73
N ALA A 52 0.99 -0.65 4.04
CA ALA A 52 0.57 0.57 4.72
C ALA A 52 1.58 1.70 4.49
N LEU A 53 2.89 1.40 4.59
CA LEU A 53 3.94 2.37 4.26
C LEU A 53 3.82 2.91 2.82
N GLU A 54 3.70 2.03 1.83
CA GLU A 54 3.59 2.45 0.42
C GLU A 54 2.29 3.23 0.16
N THR A 55 1.20 2.86 0.83
CA THR A 55 -0.09 3.55 0.78
C THR A 55 -0.01 4.94 1.42
N SER A 56 0.64 5.08 2.57
CA SER A 56 0.90 6.35 3.23
C SER A 56 1.77 7.27 2.38
N LEU A 57 2.78 6.73 1.68
CA LEU A 57 3.64 7.50 0.77
C LEU A 57 2.88 8.03 -0.44
N TYR A 58 2.04 7.19 -1.06
CA TYR A 58 1.19 7.61 -2.17
C TYR A 58 0.20 8.68 -1.72
N LEU A 59 -0.44 8.49 -0.57
CA LEU A 59 -1.38 9.46 -0.02
C LEU A 59 -0.70 10.77 0.39
N CYS A 60 0.50 10.73 0.96
CA CYS A 60 1.29 11.92 1.27
C CYS A 60 1.61 12.72 0.00
N PHE A 61 1.90 12.06 -1.12
CA PHE A 61 2.08 12.71 -2.42
C PHE A 61 0.78 13.32 -2.98
N LEU A 62 -0.36 12.67 -2.77
CA LEU A 62 -1.66 13.24 -3.19
C LEU A 62 -2.03 14.45 -2.32
N LEU A 63 -1.83 14.36 -1.00
CA LEU A 63 -2.11 15.42 -0.04
C LEU A 63 -1.18 16.61 -0.20
N SER A 64 0.08 16.42 -0.59
CA SER A 64 1.01 17.55 -0.79
C SER A 64 0.52 18.56 -1.83
N LYS A 65 -0.39 18.14 -2.73
CA LYS A 65 -1.03 18.98 -3.75
C LYS A 65 -2.27 19.73 -3.24
N VAL A 66 -2.86 19.30 -2.13
CA VAL A 66 -4.13 19.80 -1.59
C VAL A 66 -3.93 20.51 -0.26
N ASP A 67 -3.30 19.83 0.70
CA ASP A 67 -3.07 20.31 2.06
C ASP A 67 -1.69 19.85 2.58
N SER A 68 -0.74 20.79 2.58
CA SER A 68 0.63 20.55 3.05
C SER A 68 0.74 20.21 4.55
N GLN A 69 -0.22 20.65 5.39
CA GLN A 69 -0.20 20.36 6.82
C GLN A 69 -0.62 18.91 7.08
N LEU A 70 -1.68 18.44 6.42
CA LEU A 70 -2.10 17.04 6.48
C LEU A 70 -1.05 16.11 5.87
N ALA A 71 -0.40 16.52 4.76
CA ALA A 71 0.69 15.77 4.17
C ALA A 71 1.86 15.58 5.14
N ALA A 72 2.21 16.60 5.93
CA ALA A 72 3.27 16.50 6.94
C ALA A 72 2.95 15.48 8.04
N LEU A 73 1.70 15.46 8.51
CA LEU A 73 1.24 14.49 9.53
C LEU A 73 1.30 13.05 9.00
N VAL A 74 0.81 12.81 7.78
CA VAL A 74 0.88 11.49 7.13
C VAL A 74 2.33 11.09 6.82
N SER A 75 3.21 12.05 6.52
CA SER A 75 4.64 11.81 6.34
C SER A 75 5.31 11.33 7.63
N ASP A 76 4.93 11.85 8.79
CA ASP A 76 5.46 11.40 10.08
C ASP A 76 4.99 9.97 10.41
N ASP A 77 3.74 9.62 10.10
CA ASP A 77 3.25 8.24 10.20
C ASP A 77 4.00 7.30 9.23
N ALA A 78 4.28 7.75 8.00
CA ALA A 78 5.10 6.98 7.05
C ALA A 78 6.53 6.76 7.56
N LYS A 79 7.13 7.75 8.24
CA LYS A 79 8.46 7.59 8.87
C LYS A 79 8.41 6.57 10.01
N ALA A 80 7.33 6.54 10.79
CA ALA A 80 7.15 5.54 11.85
C ALA A 80 7.14 4.13 11.25
N TYR A 81 6.34 3.89 10.20
CA TYR A 81 6.34 2.60 9.48
C TYR A 81 7.70 2.25 8.87
N ALA A 82 8.40 3.21 8.27
CA ALA A 82 9.74 2.98 7.71
C ALA A 82 10.75 2.58 8.79
N THR A 83 10.65 3.18 9.98
CA THR A 83 11.49 2.84 11.15
C THR A 83 11.19 1.43 11.66
N GLU A 84 9.91 1.06 11.78
CA GLU A 84 9.48 -0.28 12.18
C GLU A 84 10.00 -1.37 11.23
N LEU A 85 10.08 -1.06 9.94
CA LEU A 85 10.57 -1.96 8.90
C LEU A 85 12.12 -1.93 8.76
N GLY A 86 12.82 -1.23 9.65
CA GLY A 86 14.29 -1.15 9.67
C GLY A 86 14.91 -0.35 8.53
N ARG A 87 14.13 0.52 7.86
CA ARG A 87 14.62 1.41 6.80
C ARG A 87 15.12 2.73 7.39
N GLN A 88 15.99 3.43 6.66
CA GLN A 88 16.37 4.81 6.99
C GLN A 88 15.19 5.75 6.72
N ALA A 89 14.31 5.92 7.71
CA ALA A 89 13.00 6.53 7.56
C ALA A 89 13.01 7.90 6.85
N GLU A 90 13.86 8.83 7.27
CA GLU A 90 13.92 10.16 6.66
C GLU A 90 14.38 10.13 5.20
N THR A 91 15.47 9.42 4.91
CA THR A 91 16.01 9.27 3.56
C THR A 91 15.00 8.57 2.65
N PHE A 92 14.43 7.46 3.14
CA PHE A 92 13.51 6.63 2.37
C PHE A 92 12.22 7.35 2.01
N VAL A 93 11.60 8.04 2.98
CA VAL A 93 10.37 8.81 2.74
C VAL A 93 10.64 9.96 1.77
N LYS A 94 11.74 10.69 1.95
CA LYS A 94 12.11 11.81 1.08
C LYS A 94 12.38 11.37 -0.36
N GLU A 95 13.18 10.31 -0.55
CA GLU A 95 13.47 9.75 -1.87
C GLU A 95 12.20 9.20 -2.53
N SER A 96 11.32 8.57 -1.75
CA SER A 96 10.05 8.03 -2.26
C SER A 96 9.10 9.12 -2.74
N LEU A 97 8.96 10.20 -1.98
CA LEU A 97 8.14 11.35 -2.39
C LEU A 97 8.73 12.04 -3.63
N LEU A 98 10.05 12.21 -3.68
CA LEU A 98 10.73 12.73 -4.87
C LEU A 98 10.49 11.84 -6.09
N ALA A 99 10.50 10.51 -5.95
CA ALA A 99 10.21 9.59 -7.04
C ALA A 99 8.77 9.76 -7.56
N TYR A 100 7.79 9.99 -6.69
CA TYR A 100 6.43 10.29 -7.10
C TYR A 100 6.30 11.64 -7.81
N GLU A 101 7.04 12.67 -7.38
CA GLU A 101 7.06 13.99 -8.05
C GLU A 101 7.68 13.94 -9.45
N HIS A 102 8.70 13.12 -9.66
CA HIS A 102 9.38 12.98 -10.95
C HIS A 102 8.73 11.93 -11.86
N SER A 103 7.78 11.15 -11.36
CA SER A 103 7.08 10.15 -12.16
C SER A 103 6.09 10.80 -13.13
N GLN A 104 6.06 10.31 -14.37
CA GLN A 104 5.02 10.67 -15.34
C GLN A 104 3.66 10.06 -14.98
N ASP A 105 3.68 8.91 -14.29
CA ASP A 105 2.49 8.20 -13.81
C ASP A 105 2.72 7.74 -12.36
N ALA A 106 2.21 8.52 -11.42
CA ALA A 106 2.33 8.24 -10.00
C ALA A 106 1.54 7.00 -9.58
N LEU A 107 0.42 6.70 -10.25
CA LEU A 107 -0.40 5.52 -9.98
C LEU A 107 0.34 4.25 -10.42
N ALA A 108 0.94 4.25 -11.61
CA ALA A 108 1.76 3.14 -12.06
C ALA A 108 2.94 2.90 -11.10
N LEU A 109 3.60 3.95 -10.62
CA LEU A 109 4.69 3.82 -9.65
C LEU A 109 4.21 3.22 -8.32
N PHE A 110 3.04 3.65 -7.83
CA PHE A 110 2.43 3.08 -6.62
C PHE A 110 2.12 1.59 -6.78
N ILE A 111 1.49 1.21 -7.90
CA ILE A 111 1.19 -0.18 -8.20
C ILE A 111 2.48 -1.02 -8.22
N GLN A 112 3.52 -0.52 -8.88
CA GLN A 112 4.80 -1.22 -8.96
C GLN A 112 5.41 -1.43 -7.58
N ARG A 113 5.44 -0.39 -6.74
CA ARG A 113 6.04 -0.48 -5.40
C ARG A 113 5.27 -1.44 -4.49
N CYS A 114 3.94 -1.43 -4.54
CA CYS A 114 3.11 -2.41 -3.83
C CYS A 114 3.38 -3.85 -4.32
N GLN A 115 3.53 -4.04 -5.63
CA GLN A 115 3.87 -5.34 -6.21
C GLN A 115 5.28 -5.81 -5.85
N ASP A 116 6.26 -4.91 -5.79
CA ASP A 116 7.64 -5.21 -5.39
C ASP A 116 7.71 -5.62 -3.90
N VAL A 117 6.91 -4.99 -3.03
CA VAL A 117 6.76 -5.39 -1.62
C VAL A 117 6.28 -6.84 -1.51
N VAL A 118 5.26 -7.20 -2.29
CA VAL A 118 4.70 -8.56 -2.27
C VAL A 118 5.65 -9.56 -2.91
N GLY A 119 6.22 -9.22 -4.07
CA GLY A 119 7.18 -10.05 -4.80
C GLY A 119 8.48 -10.29 -4.03
N GLY A 120 8.85 -9.38 -3.12
CA GLY A 120 10.02 -9.49 -2.25
C GLY A 120 9.78 -10.24 -0.93
N ASP A 121 8.53 -10.55 -0.54
CA ASP A 121 8.28 -11.26 0.71
C ASP A 121 8.63 -12.75 0.59
N ALA A 122 9.46 -13.22 1.51
CA ALA A 122 9.95 -14.60 1.50
C ALA A 122 8.83 -15.64 1.68
N LEU A 123 7.76 -15.30 2.43
CA LEU A 123 6.64 -16.21 2.65
C LEU A 123 5.80 -16.31 1.37
N TRP A 124 5.57 -15.19 0.69
CA TRP A 124 4.97 -15.16 -0.65
C TRP A 124 5.74 -16.04 -1.64
N LEU A 125 7.06 -15.84 -1.76
CA LEU A 125 7.93 -16.61 -2.65
C LEU A 125 7.97 -18.11 -2.30
N SER A 126 7.83 -18.46 -1.01
CA SER A 126 7.81 -19.87 -0.57
C SER A 126 6.45 -20.57 -0.74
N THR A 127 5.36 -19.80 -0.76
CA THR A 127 3.99 -20.35 -0.80
C THR A 127 3.47 -20.48 -2.23
N GLN A 128 3.96 -19.64 -3.14
CA GLN A 128 3.49 -19.57 -4.52
C GLN A 128 4.28 -20.49 -5.48
N ARG A 129 3.60 -20.96 -6.52
CA ARG A 129 4.28 -21.52 -7.70
C ARG A 129 5.07 -20.41 -8.41
N GLN A 130 6.21 -20.75 -9.02
CA GLN A 130 7.12 -19.80 -9.70
C GLN A 130 6.42 -18.90 -10.75
N ASP A 131 5.24 -19.27 -11.25
CA ASP A 131 4.46 -18.51 -12.23
C ASP A 131 3.54 -17.42 -11.64
N ALA A 132 3.40 -17.34 -10.31
CA ALA A 132 2.45 -16.45 -9.62
C ALA A 132 3.11 -15.18 -9.06
N GLN A 133 4.15 -14.67 -9.73
CA GLN A 133 4.64 -13.32 -9.44
C GLN A 133 3.55 -12.28 -9.70
N PRO A 134 3.50 -11.18 -8.92
CA PRO A 134 2.58 -10.07 -9.18
C PRO A 134 2.73 -9.55 -10.61
N ARG A 135 1.62 -9.29 -11.29
CA ARG A 135 1.60 -8.83 -12.68
C ARG A 135 0.85 -7.51 -12.80
N PHE A 136 1.33 -6.64 -13.66
CA PHE A 136 0.58 -5.47 -14.14
C PHE A 136 -0.55 -5.91 -15.08
N SER A 137 -1.59 -6.55 -14.53
CA SER A 137 -2.70 -7.08 -15.31
C SER A 137 -3.98 -7.11 -14.50
N ILE A 138 -5.11 -6.81 -15.15
CA ILE A 138 -6.46 -6.94 -14.57
C ILE A 138 -6.82 -8.37 -14.14
N ASN A 139 -6.06 -9.37 -14.61
CA ASN A 139 -6.22 -10.76 -14.21
C ASN A 139 -5.55 -11.09 -12.86
N ASP A 140 -4.71 -10.17 -12.36
CA ASP A 140 -4.13 -10.25 -11.02
C ASP A 140 -5.08 -9.56 -10.03
N LYS A 141 -5.59 -10.34 -9.06
CA LYS A 141 -6.50 -9.82 -8.04
C LYS A 141 -5.85 -8.74 -7.18
N GLY A 142 -4.56 -8.86 -6.90
CA GLY A 142 -3.80 -7.87 -6.16
C GLY A 142 -3.61 -6.58 -6.94
N TYR A 143 -3.35 -6.65 -8.25
CA TYR A 143 -3.35 -5.48 -9.13
C TYR A 143 -4.69 -4.72 -9.08
N VAL A 144 -5.81 -5.46 -9.16
CA VAL A 144 -7.15 -4.86 -9.09
C VAL A 144 -7.42 -4.24 -7.71
N ALA A 145 -6.97 -4.88 -6.63
CA ALA A 145 -7.10 -4.35 -5.28
C ALA A 145 -6.29 -3.05 -5.09
N ILE A 146 -5.05 -3.00 -5.57
CA ILE A 146 -4.22 -1.79 -5.52
C ILE A 146 -4.89 -0.65 -6.31
N HIS A 147 -5.41 -0.94 -7.50
CA HIS A 147 -6.06 0.06 -8.33
C HIS A 147 -7.35 0.61 -7.71
N LYS A 148 -8.16 -0.26 -7.08
CA LYS A 148 -9.35 0.16 -6.31
C LYS A 148 -8.96 0.99 -5.09
N GLY A 149 -7.92 0.59 -4.39
CA GLY A 149 -7.40 1.33 -3.24
C GLY A 149 -6.93 2.73 -3.62
N ALA A 150 -6.17 2.86 -4.70
CA ALA A 150 -5.74 4.14 -5.23
C ALA A 150 -6.92 5.04 -5.62
N GLN A 151 -7.93 4.51 -6.30
CA GLN A 151 -9.15 5.26 -6.63
C GLN A 151 -9.90 5.74 -5.37
N ARG A 152 -9.92 4.93 -4.30
CA ARG A 152 -10.54 5.32 -3.03
C ARG A 152 -9.79 6.48 -2.38
N LEU A 153 -8.45 6.44 -2.38
CA LEU A 153 -7.61 7.51 -1.86
C LEU A 153 -7.77 8.81 -2.67
N GLU A 154 -7.77 8.73 -4.00
CA GLU A 154 -8.00 9.88 -4.88
C GLU A 154 -9.40 10.48 -4.68
N SER A 155 -10.43 9.63 -4.53
CA SER A 155 -11.79 10.07 -4.24
C SER A 155 -11.88 10.79 -2.90
N LEU A 156 -11.14 10.33 -1.89
CA LEU A 156 -11.05 10.96 -0.58
C LEU A 156 -10.41 12.35 -0.68
N MET A 157 -9.43 12.54 -1.57
CA MET A 157 -8.82 13.86 -1.82
C MET A 157 -9.78 14.85 -2.46
N ASN A 158 -10.75 14.39 -3.24
CA ASN A 158 -11.76 15.25 -3.85
C ASN A 158 -12.84 15.72 -2.85
N ILE A 159 -12.92 15.09 -1.67
CA ILE A 159 -13.94 15.35 -0.65
C ILE A 159 -13.39 16.18 0.52
N LEU A 160 -12.06 16.20 0.72
CA LEU A 160 -11.35 16.96 1.75
C LEU A 160 -11.18 18.45 1.39
#